data_AF-A0A3P2ABG3-F1
#
_entry.id   AF-A0A3P2ABG3-F1
#
_cell.length_a   1.000
_cell.length_b   1.000
_cell.length_c   1.000
_cell.angle_alpha   90.00
_cell.angle_beta   90.00
_cell.angle_gamma   90.00
#
_symmetry.space_group_name_H-M   'P 1'
#
loop_
_entity.id
_entity.type
_entity.pdbx_description
1 polymer ?
#
loop_
_entity_poly.entity_id
_entity_poly.type
_entity_poly.pdbx_seq_one_letter_code
_entity_poly.pdbx_strand_id
1 'polypeptide(L)'
;MIVAFDKDYLLKLYETGKGDKKHRFQPEIIKRYKKSIDYLKSADKIEDLFLLPSLHYEVLKGDKAGISSIRINDRYRIEFTISN
;
A
#
# COMPACT_ATOMS: atom_id res chain seq x y z
N MET A 1 -9.56 8.19 -4.54
CA MET A 1 -9.46 7.06 -5.51
C MET A 1 -10.22 5.83 -5.01
N ILE A 2 -10.61 4.92 -5.91
CA ILE A 2 -11.14 3.60 -5.55
C ILE A 2 -9.96 2.64 -5.37
N VAL A 3 -9.85 1.99 -4.21
CA VAL A 3 -8.81 1.00 -3.90
C VAL A 3 -9.42 -0.39 -3.87
N ALA A 4 -8.97 -1.26 -4.76
CA ALA A 4 -9.30 -2.69 -4.78
C ALA A 4 -8.12 -3.52 -4.25
N PHE A 5 -8.43 -4.61 -3.56
CA PHE A 5 -7.42 -5.53 -3.01
C PHE A 5 -7.38 -6.81 -3.83
N ASP A 6 -6.22 -7.11 -4.41
CA ASP A 6 -5.99 -8.36 -5.16
C ASP A 6 -6.03 -9.60 -4.25
N LYS A 7 -5.70 -9.43 -2.97
CA LYS A 7 -5.61 -10.52 -1.99
C LYS A 7 -6.52 -10.30 -0.80
N ASP A 8 -7.32 -11.31 -0.47
CA ASP A 8 -8.27 -11.27 0.66
C ASP A 8 -7.59 -10.92 2.00
N TYR A 9 -6.40 -11.47 2.26
CA TYR A 9 -5.70 -11.17 3.52
C TYR A 9 -5.30 -9.69 3.64
N LEU A 10 -5.07 -8.98 2.53
CA LEU A 10 -4.72 -7.56 2.53
C LEU A 10 -5.95 -6.70 2.86
N LEU A 11 -7.12 -7.07 2.34
CA LEU A 11 -8.40 -6.47 2.71
C LEU A 11 -8.68 -6.70 4.20
N LYS A 12 -8.59 -7.95 4.66
CA LYS A 12 -8.82 -8.31 6.05
C LYS A 12 -7.86 -7.61 7.00
N LEU A 13 -6.58 -7.48 6.62
CA LEU A 13 -5.59 -6.75 7.39
C LEU A 13 -5.94 -5.26 7.48
N TYR A 14 -6.47 -4.67 6.41
CA TYR A 14 -6.92 -3.28 6.39
C TYR A 14 -8.14 -3.08 7.30
N GLU A 15 -9.19 -3.88 7.14
CA GLU A 15 -10.46 -3.73 7.87
C GLU A 15 -10.29 -4.04 9.35
N THR A 16 -9.75 -5.24 9.65
CA THR A 16 -9.75 -5.78 11.01
C THR A 16 -8.44 -5.57 11.77
N GLY A 17 -7.36 -5.22 11.06
CA GLY A 17 -6.02 -5.19 11.64
C GLY A 17 -5.47 -6.57 12.03
N LYS A 18 -6.12 -7.66 11.59
CA LYS A 18 -5.73 -9.03 11.94
C LYS A 18 -5.15 -9.75 10.72
N GLY A 19 -3.90 -10.19 10.86
CA GLY A 19 -3.29 -11.13 9.93
C GLY A 19 -3.78 -12.57 10.16
N ASP A 20 -3.65 -13.42 9.13
CA ASP A 20 -3.85 -14.85 9.28
C ASP A 20 -2.60 -15.54 9.88
N LYS A 21 -2.61 -16.88 9.97
CA LYS A 21 -1.47 -17.65 10.52
C LYS A 21 -0.18 -17.46 9.73
N LYS A 22 -0.26 -17.20 8.43
CA LYS A 22 0.89 -17.01 7.52
C LYS A 22 1.36 -15.55 7.49
N HIS A 23 0.45 -14.60 7.71
CA HIS A 23 0.69 -13.17 7.52
C HIS A 23 0.66 -12.40 8.85
N ARG A 24 1.50 -12.80 9.80
CA ARG A 24 1.61 -12.16 11.12
C ARG A 24 2.57 -10.96 11.07
N PHE A 25 2.02 -9.79 10.81
CA PHE A 25 2.78 -8.54 10.85
C PHE A 25 2.79 -7.94 12.26
N GLN A 26 3.85 -7.19 12.57
CA GLN A 26 3.93 -6.47 13.84
C GLN A 26 2.85 -5.36 13.86
N PRO A 27 2.26 -5.03 15.04
CA PRO A 27 1.18 -4.05 15.13
C PRO A 27 1.50 -2.70 14.49
N GLU A 28 2.75 -2.24 14.60
CA GLU A 28 3.19 -0.99 13.96
C GLU A 28 3.11 -1.05 12.43
N ILE A 29 3.50 -2.19 11.83
CA ILE A 29 3.42 -2.40 10.38
C ILE A 29 1.97 -2.37 9.92
N ILE A 30 1.08 -3.00 10.69
CA ILE A 30 -0.37 -3.00 10.38
C ILE A 30 -0.92 -1.58 10.44
N LYS A 31 -0.54 -0.80 11.47
CA LYS A 31 -0.96 0.60 11.61
C LYS A 31 -0.49 1.46 10.43
N ARG A 32 0.78 1.34 10.05
CA ARG A 32 1.35 2.07 8.91
C ARG A 32 0.73 1.62 7.59
N TYR A 33 0.52 0.32 7.40
CA TYR A 33 -0.17 -0.24 6.25
C TYR A 33 -1.57 0.38 6.08
N LYS A 34 -2.39 0.37 7.14
CA LYS A 34 -3.72 0.99 7.12
C LYS A 34 -3.65 2.46 6.73
N LYS A 35 -2.75 3.21 7.37
CA LYS A 35 -2.54 4.63 7.07
C LYS A 35 -2.14 4.88 5.61
N SER A 36 -1.28 4.04 5.05
CA SER A 36 -0.88 4.12 3.64
C SER A 36 -2.05 3.85 2.69
N ILE A 37 -2.90 2.87 2.98
CA ILE A 37 -4.13 2.63 2.22
C ILE A 37 -5.10 3.82 2.34
N ASP A 38 -5.23 4.42 3.53
CA ASP A 38 -6.08 5.61 3.72
C ASP A 38 -5.59 6.79 2.88
N TYR A 39 -4.26 6.99 2.77
CA TYR A 39 -3.69 7.98 1.85
C TYR A 39 -4.03 7.70 0.39
N LEU A 40 -3.94 6.44 -0.05
CA LEU A 40 -4.35 6.06 -1.40
C LEU A 40 -5.82 6.35 -1.66
N LYS A 41 -6.70 6.07 -0.70
CA LYS A 41 -8.14 6.35 -0.81
C LYS A 41 -8.42 7.85 -0.85
N SER A 42 -7.71 8.65 -0.06
CA SER A 42 -7.91 10.10 0.03
C SER A 42 -7.32 10.89 -1.14
N ALA A 43 -6.37 10.32 -1.88
CA ALA A 43 -5.81 10.96 -3.06
C ALA A 43 -6.87 11.08 -4.17
N ASP A 44 -6.90 12.19 -4.89
CA ASP A 44 -7.77 12.37 -6.06
C ASP A 44 -7.07 11.82 -7.31
N LYS A 45 -5.76 12.06 -7.42
CA LYS A 45 -4.91 11.64 -8.54
C LYS A 45 -3.56 11.13 -8.03
N ILE A 46 -2.83 10.39 -8.88
CA ILE A 46 -1.60 9.73 -8.43
C ILE A 46 -0.54 10.75 -8.04
N GLU A 47 -0.61 11.93 -8.64
CA GLU A 47 0.31 13.01 -8.42
C GLU A 47 0.30 13.51 -6.97
N ASP A 48 -0.82 13.34 -6.27
CA ASP A 48 -0.97 13.75 -4.88
C ASP A 48 -0.08 12.90 -3.96
N LEU A 49 0.27 11.67 -4.36
CA LEU A 49 1.18 10.82 -3.60
C LEU A 49 2.63 11.30 -3.65
N PHE A 50 3.06 11.97 -4.73
CA PHE A 50 4.42 12.54 -4.79
C PHE A 50 4.62 13.66 -3.78
N LEU A 51 3.54 14.31 -3.34
CA LEU A 51 3.57 15.36 -2.31
C LEU A 51 3.80 14.80 -0.90
N LEU A 52 3.72 13.47 -0.73
CA LEU A 52 3.92 12.79 0.54
C LEU A 52 5.30 12.10 0.57
N PRO A 53 6.37 12.80 0.99
CA PRO A 53 7.73 12.28 0.91
C PRO A 53 7.94 11.01 1.73
N SER A 54 7.17 10.82 2.81
CA SER A 54 7.22 9.63 3.65
C SER A 54 6.76 8.35 2.93
N LEU A 55 5.95 8.48 1.89
CA LEU A 55 5.51 7.33 1.09
C LEU A 55 6.60 6.86 0.12
N HIS A 56 7.61 7.68 -0.18
CA HIS A 56 8.64 7.34 -1.18
C HIS A 56 8.05 6.69 -2.42
N TYR A 57 7.03 7.34 -3.00
CA TYR A 57 6.33 6.79 -4.15
C TYR A 57 7.29 6.60 -5.32
N GLU A 58 7.27 5.42 -5.92
CA GLU A 58 8.04 5.08 -7.12
C GLU A 58 7.26 4.17 -8.06
N VAL A 59 7.48 4.30 -9.36
CA VAL A 59 7.08 3.29 -10.35
C VAL A 59 8.26 2.35 -10.53
N LEU A 60 8.03 1.07 -10.23
CA LEU A 60 9.04 0.02 -10.32
C LEU A 60 9.50 -0.18 -11.76
N LYS A 61 10.73 -0.68 -11.91
CA LYS A 61 11.40 -0.92 -13.20
C LYS A 61 11.79 -2.40 -13.33
N GLY A 62 12.20 -2.82 -14.53
CA GLY A 62 12.60 -4.21 -14.82
C GLY A 62 11.40 -5.15 -14.90
N ASP A 63 11.49 -6.33 -14.28
CA ASP A 63 10.43 -7.35 -14.33
C ASP A 63 9.10 -6.90 -13.71
N LYS A 64 9.15 -5.86 -12.86
CA LYS A 64 7.97 -5.23 -12.23
C LYS A 64 7.62 -3.88 -12.86
N ALA A 65 8.06 -3.62 -14.10
CA ALA A 65 7.79 -2.37 -14.79
C ALA A 65 6.28 -2.06 -14.82
N GLY A 66 5.93 -0.83 -14.45
CA GLY A 66 4.54 -0.37 -14.42
C GLY A 66 3.79 -0.63 -13.11
N ILE A 67 4.39 -1.34 -12.16
CA ILE A 67 3.84 -1.48 -10.81
C ILE A 67 4.25 -0.25 -9.99
N SER A 68 3.27 0.41 -9.37
CA SER A 68 3.51 1.49 -8.41
C SER A 68 3.86 0.92 -7.03
N SER A 69 4.74 1.61 -6.29
CA SER A 69 5.13 1.22 -4.95
C SER A 69 5.14 2.40 -3.99
N ILE A 70 4.66 2.16 -2.76
CA ILE A 70 4.82 3.07 -1.61
C ILE A 70 5.44 2.34 -0.43
N ARG A 71 6.22 3.08 0.35
CA ARG A 71 6.98 2.58 1.49
C ARG A 71 6.14 2.58 2.76
N ILE A 72 6.24 1.47 3.51
CA ILE A 72 5.72 1.35 4.88
C ILE A 72 6.84 1.65 5.88
N ASN A 73 7.98 1.00 5.67
CA ASN A 73 9.22 1.23 6.41
C ASN A 73 10.41 0.74 5.56
N ASP A 74 11.58 0.56 6.18
CA ASP A 74 12.78 0.11 5.46
C ASP A 74 12.69 -1.30 4.88
N ARG A 75 11.71 -2.10 5.30
CA ARG A 75 11.54 -3.50 4.90
C ARG A 75 10.30 -3.76 4.05
N TYR A 76 9.21 -3.05 4.30
CA TYR A 76 7.90 -3.32 3.69
C TYR A 76 7.49 -2.22 2.71
N ARG A 77 6.94 -2.65 1.59
CA ARG A 77 6.36 -1.83 0.54
C ARG A 77 4.96 -2.33 0.20
N ILE A 78 4.06 -1.43 -0.14
CA ILE A 78 2.82 -1.76 -0.84
C ILE A 78 3.11 -1.62 -2.32
N GLU A 79 2.78 -2.66 -3.08
CA GLU A 79 2.82 -2.66 -4.55
C GLU A 79 1.38 -2.65 -5.06
N PHE A 80 1.08 -1.79 -6.02
CA PHE A 80 -0.25 -1.68 -6.61
C PHE A 80 -0.16 -1.23 -8.07
N THR A 81 -1.19 -1.54 -8.85
CA THR A 81 -1.36 -1.06 -10.21
C THR A 81 -2.48 -0.03 -10.26
N ILE A 82 -2.42 0.86 -11.24
CA ILE A 82 -3.45 1.86 -11.48
C ILE A 82 -4.12 1.46 -12.79
N SER A 83 -5.40 1.17 -12.72
CA SER A 83 -6.24 0.91 -13.88
C SER A 83 -7.16 2.10 -14.07
N ASN A 84 -7.31 2.54 -15.32
CA ASN A 84 -8.19 3.64 -15.70
C ASN A 84 -9.59 3.14 -16.05
#